data_AF-A0A0P6Y0E8-F1
#
_entry.id   AF-A0A0P6Y0E8-F1
#
_cell.length_a   1.000
_cell.length_b   1.000
_cell.length_c   1.000
_cell.angle_alpha   90.00
_cell.angle_beta   90.00
_cell.angle_gamma   90.00
#
_symmetry.space_group_name_H-M   'P 1'
#
loop_
_entity.id
_entity.type
_entity.pdbx_description
1 polymer ?
#
loop_
_entity_poly.entity_id
_entity_poly.type
_entity_poly.pdbx_seq_one_letter_code
_entity_poly.pdbx_strand_id
1 'polypeptide(L)'
;MTMSNSKTLSPYPIVLTLIVITMAVLSYHAIAKHGSAAYAASQCADSPEVRMINPMNGRVAYICWTERGWGVYIQAPDGTNVTAFVKEKLKKLADVIRYMRNTGYELLQ
;
A
#
# COMPACT_ATOMS: atom_id res chain seq x y z
N MET A 1 -17.80 41.89 52.42
CA MET A 1 -16.47 41.25 52.40
C MET A 1 -16.43 40.33 51.20
N THR A 2 -15.70 40.73 50.16
CA THR A 2 -15.52 40.03 48.88
C THR A 2 -14.32 39.10 48.98
N MET A 3 -14.47 37.82 48.66
CA MET A 3 -13.33 36.94 48.35
C MET A 3 -13.48 36.46 46.90
N SER A 4 -12.62 37.01 46.03
CA SER A 4 -12.41 36.56 44.65
C SER A 4 -11.42 35.41 44.68
N ASN A 5 -11.79 34.26 44.11
CA ASN A 5 -10.95 33.06 44.05
C ASN A 5 -10.46 32.90 42.60
N SER A 6 -9.19 33.21 42.36
CA SER A 6 -8.54 33.13 41.04
C SER A 6 -8.18 31.68 40.71
N LYS A 7 -8.89 31.10 39.74
CA LYS A 7 -8.52 29.80 39.15
C LYS A 7 -7.27 29.98 38.30
N THR A 8 -6.15 29.43 38.75
CA THR A 8 -4.92 29.28 37.97
C THR A 8 -5.12 28.21 36.89
N LEU A 9 -5.25 28.63 35.64
CA LEU A 9 -5.34 27.74 34.49
C LEU A 9 -3.93 27.25 34.12
N SER A 10 -3.66 25.99 34.43
CA SER A 10 -2.41 25.31 34.08
C SER A 10 -2.31 25.09 32.55
N PRO A 11 -1.22 25.49 31.86
CA PRO A 11 -1.14 25.48 30.39
C PRO A 11 -0.84 24.09 29.78
N TYR A 12 -0.67 23.06 30.61
CA TYR A 12 -0.26 21.72 30.16
C TYR A 12 -1.27 20.91 29.31
N PRO A 13 -2.61 21.08 29.36
CA PRO A 13 -3.51 20.20 28.60
C PRO A 13 -3.54 20.48 27.09
N ILE A 14 -3.16 21.69 26.64
CA ILE A 14 -3.28 22.12 25.23
C ILE A 14 -2.13 21.56 24.38
N VAL A 15 -0.91 21.54 24.92
CA VAL A 15 0.26 21.04 24.19
C VAL A 15 0.15 19.53 23.96
N LEU A 16 -0.36 18.79 24.95
CA LEU A 16 -0.53 17.34 24.85
C LEU A 16 -1.58 16.94 23.80
N THR A 17 -2.68 17.70 23.67
CA THR A 17 -3.72 17.42 22.67
C THR A 17 -3.23 17.66 21.23
N LEU A 18 -2.41 18.69 21.02
CA LEU A 18 -1.86 19.03 19.70
C LEU A 18 -0.91 17.95 19.14
N ILE A 19 -0.13 17.31 20.01
CA ILE A 19 0.78 16.22 19.62
C ILE A 19 0.00 14.97 19.19
N VAL A 20 -1.10 14.63 19.87
CA VAL A 20 -1.93 13.46 19.53
C VAL A 20 -2.63 13.64 18.17
N ILE A 21 -3.09 14.85 17.85
CA ILE A 21 -3.79 15.14 16.59
C ILE A 21 -2.87 14.97 15.39
N THR A 22 -1.62 15.42 15.47
CA THR A 22 -0.67 15.35 14.33
C THR A 22 -0.27 13.90 13.99
N MET A 23 -0.13 13.02 14.98
CA MET A 23 0.16 11.60 14.75
C MET A 23 -1.03 10.83 14.13
N ALA A 24 -2.26 11.20 14.46
CA ALA A 24 -3.46 10.59 13.87
C ALA A 24 -3.59 10.92 12.36
N VAL A 25 -3.30 12.15 11.96
CA VAL A 25 -3.41 12.59 10.55
C VAL A 25 -2.37 11.90 9.66
N LEU A 26 -1.14 11.71 10.14
CA LEU A 26 -0.09 11.00 9.41
C LEU A 26 -0.42 9.51 9.22
N SER A 27 -0.98 8.88 10.26
CA SER A 27 -1.36 7.47 10.23
C SER A 27 -2.53 7.21 9.26
N TYR A 28 -3.49 8.13 9.20
CA TYR A 28 -4.63 8.03 8.28
C TYR A 28 -4.19 8.11 6.80
N HIS A 29 -3.27 9.01 6.45
CA HIS A 29 -2.76 9.13 5.07
C HIS A 29 -2.01 7.88 4.62
N ALA A 30 -1.20 7.27 5.48
CA ALA A 30 -0.48 6.05 5.16
C ALA A 30 -1.45 4.88 4.91
N ILE A 31 -2.41 4.65 5.80
CA ILE A 31 -3.35 3.51 5.70
C ILE A 31 -4.30 3.69 4.52
N ALA A 32 -4.88 4.89 4.33
CA ALA A 32 -5.77 5.15 3.21
C ALA A 32 -5.06 5.02 1.86
N LYS A 33 -3.80 5.48 1.75
CA LYS A 33 -3.03 5.41 0.50
C LYS A 33 -2.46 4.02 0.21
N HIS A 34 -1.97 3.30 1.23
CA HIS A 34 -1.40 1.96 1.05
C HIS A 34 -2.49 0.89 0.88
N GLY A 35 -3.60 1.00 1.63
CA GLY A 35 -4.75 0.11 1.46
C GLY A 35 -5.39 0.23 0.08
N SER A 36 -5.55 1.46 -0.43
CA SER A 36 -6.07 1.68 -1.79
C SER A 36 -5.11 1.21 -2.90
N ALA A 37 -3.79 1.23 -2.69
CA ALA A 37 -2.84 0.72 -3.68
C ALA A 37 -2.89 -0.81 -3.76
N ALA A 38 -2.90 -1.49 -2.60
CA ALA A 38 -3.02 -2.94 -2.55
C ALA A 38 -4.37 -3.41 -3.14
N TYR A 39 -5.45 -2.69 -2.84
CA TYR A 39 -6.77 -2.95 -3.43
C TYR A 39 -6.79 -2.74 -4.94
N ALA A 40 -6.20 -1.65 -5.46
CA ALA A 40 -6.10 -1.43 -6.89
C ALA A 40 -5.31 -2.55 -7.59
N ALA A 41 -4.20 -2.98 -7.00
CA ALA A 41 -3.39 -4.07 -7.53
C ALA A 41 -4.10 -5.44 -7.45
N SER A 42 -4.95 -5.69 -6.45
CA SER A 42 -5.66 -6.97 -6.33
C SER A 42 -6.63 -7.23 -7.47
N GLN A 43 -7.14 -6.17 -8.12
CA GLN A 43 -8.00 -6.28 -9.30
C GLN A 43 -7.27 -6.92 -10.51
N CYS A 44 -5.92 -6.92 -10.51
CA CYS A 44 -5.17 -7.59 -11.58
C CYS A 44 -5.35 -9.11 -11.59
N ALA A 45 -5.87 -9.71 -10.52
CA ALA A 45 -6.21 -11.14 -10.48
C ALA A 45 -7.28 -11.51 -11.54
N ASP A 46 -8.23 -10.61 -11.79
CA ASP A 46 -9.39 -10.88 -12.65
C ASP A 46 -9.09 -10.65 -14.14
N SER A 47 -8.31 -9.62 -14.46
CA SER A 47 -7.98 -9.23 -15.83
C SER A 47 -6.50 -8.82 -15.98
N PRO A 48 -5.58 -9.79 -15.95
CA PRO A 48 -4.15 -9.52 -16.12
C PRO A 48 -3.82 -9.21 -17.59
N GLU A 49 -2.95 -8.23 -17.80
CA GLU A 49 -2.27 -8.04 -19.10
C GLU A 49 -1.15 -9.06 -19.27
N VAL A 50 -0.44 -9.38 -18.18
CA VAL A 50 0.66 -10.34 -18.17
C VAL A 50 0.57 -11.22 -16.93
N ARG A 51 0.88 -12.51 -17.12
CA ARG A 51 1.09 -13.47 -16.05
C ARG A 51 2.54 -13.90 -16.02
N MET A 52 3.11 -14.01 -14.83
CA MET A 52 4.48 -14.48 -14.62
C MET A 52 4.51 -15.49 -13.49
N ILE A 53 5.38 -16.50 -13.57
CA ILE A 53 5.54 -17.52 -12.53
C ILE A 53 6.92 -17.47 -11.92
N ASN A 54 7.00 -17.67 -10.60
CA ASN A 54 8.27 -17.96 -9.94
C ASN A 54 8.44 -19.49 -9.89
N PRO A 55 9.37 -20.08 -10.68
CA PRO A 55 9.50 -21.53 -10.79
C PRO A 55 9.98 -22.19 -9.48
N MET A 56 10.58 -21.43 -8.55
CA MET A 56 11.08 -21.96 -7.29
C MET A 56 9.98 -22.25 -6.26
N ASN A 57 8.86 -21.53 -6.33
CA ASN A 57 7.78 -21.65 -5.34
C ASN A 57 6.37 -21.73 -5.94
N GLY A 58 6.25 -21.72 -7.27
CA GLY A 58 4.98 -21.82 -7.99
C GLY A 58 4.08 -20.59 -7.88
N ARG A 59 4.53 -19.48 -7.27
CA ARG A 59 3.72 -18.27 -7.16
C ARG A 59 3.52 -17.63 -8.53
N VAL A 60 2.29 -17.19 -8.78
CA VAL A 60 1.92 -16.49 -10.02
C VAL A 60 1.72 -15.02 -9.72
N ALA A 61 2.40 -14.17 -10.48
CA ALA A 61 2.20 -12.74 -10.51
C ALA A 61 1.27 -12.36 -11.68
N TYR A 62 0.23 -11.61 -11.36
CA TYR A 62 -0.75 -11.04 -12.26
C TYR A 62 -0.49 -9.54 -12.35
N ILE A 63 -0.25 -9.04 -13.57
CA ILE A 63 0.21 -7.68 -13.81
C ILE A 63 -0.80 -6.99 -14.72
N CYS A 64 -1.25 -5.79 -14.35
CA CYS A 64 -2.18 -4.98 -15.12
C CYS A 64 -1.94 -3.48 -14.89
N TRP A 65 -2.38 -2.63 -15.81
CA TRP A 65 -2.44 -1.19 -15.57
C TRP A 65 -3.62 -0.83 -14.67
N THR A 66 -3.36 -0.04 -13.63
CA THR A 66 -4.37 0.51 -12.72
C THR A 66 -4.41 2.02 -12.83
N GLU A 67 -5.41 2.67 -12.24
CA GLU A 67 -5.48 4.13 -12.14
C GLU A 67 -4.26 4.77 -11.43
N ARG A 68 -3.50 3.97 -10.67
CA ARG A 68 -2.32 4.40 -9.92
C ARG A 68 -0.99 4.01 -10.56
N GLY A 69 -1.02 3.30 -11.69
CA GLY A 69 0.15 2.74 -12.38
C GLY A 69 0.11 1.21 -12.45
N TRP A 70 1.25 0.57 -12.72
CA TRP A 70 1.31 -0.88 -12.87
C TRP A 70 1.06 -1.62 -11.55
N GLY A 71 -0.07 -2.33 -11.47
CA GLY A 71 -0.40 -3.22 -10.37
C GLY A 71 0.28 -4.58 -10.53
N VAL A 72 0.68 -5.17 -9.40
CA VAL A 72 1.19 -6.53 -9.32
C VAL A 72 0.46 -7.22 -8.17
N TYR A 73 -0.24 -8.30 -8.49
CA TYR A 73 -0.88 -9.21 -7.54
C TYR A 73 -0.16 -10.55 -7.58
N ILE A 74 0.25 -11.09 -6.43
CA ILE A 74 0.97 -12.36 -6.34
C ILE A 74 0.11 -13.36 -5.57
N GLN A 75 -0.14 -14.49 -6.21
CA GLN A 75 -0.91 -15.60 -5.67
C GLN A 75 -0.01 -16.82 -5.45
N ALA A 76 -0.26 -17.55 -4.36
CA ALA A 76 0.33 -18.85 -4.11
C ALA A 76 -0.39 -19.95 -4.92
N PRO A 77 0.23 -21.14 -5.11
CA PRO A 77 -0.39 -22.24 -5.84
C PRO A 77 -1.73 -22.72 -5.27
N ASP A 78 -1.98 -22.50 -3.98
CA ASP A 78 -3.23 -22.82 -3.30
C ASP A 78 -4.33 -21.75 -3.49
N GLY A 79 -4.07 -20.71 -4.30
CA GLY A 79 -4.98 -19.60 -4.53
C GLY A 79 -4.88 -18.46 -3.50
N THR A 80 -4.07 -18.62 -2.46
CA THR A 80 -3.93 -17.61 -1.41
C THR A 80 -3.23 -16.35 -1.93
N ASN A 81 -3.77 -15.17 -1.60
CA ASN A 81 -3.08 -13.90 -1.86
C ASN A 81 -1.80 -13.81 -0.99
N VAL A 82 -0.65 -13.66 -1.64
CA VAL A 82 0.63 -13.45 -0.96
C VAL A 82 0.87 -11.97 -0.75
N THR A 83 0.71 -11.15 -1.80
CA THR A 83 0.89 -9.70 -1.73
C THR A 83 0.30 -9.01 -2.95
N ALA A 84 -0.06 -7.73 -2.79
CA ALA A 84 -0.53 -6.86 -3.86
C ALA A 84 0.08 -5.46 -3.70
N PHE A 85 0.64 -4.90 -4.77
CA PHE A 85 1.26 -3.57 -4.74
C PHE A 85 1.25 -2.89 -6.11
N VAL A 86 1.43 -1.56 -6.10
CA VAL A 86 1.53 -0.74 -7.32
C VAL A 86 2.95 -0.21 -7.52
N LYS A 87 3.47 -0.29 -8.74
CA LYS A 87 4.75 0.31 -9.18
C LYS A 87 4.51 1.65 -9.86
N GLU A 88 4.14 2.66 -9.08
CA GLU A 88 3.77 4.02 -9.55
C GLU A 88 4.89 4.70 -10.39
N LYS A 89 6.16 4.36 -10.12
CA LYS A 89 7.35 4.93 -10.78
C LYS A 89 7.70 4.26 -12.11
N LEU A 90 7.24 3.02 -12.36
CA LEU A 90 7.49 2.33 -13.62
C LEU A 90 6.40 2.75 -14.61
N LYS A 91 6.79 3.22 -15.79
CA LYS A 91 5.83 3.75 -16.78
C LYS A 91 5.52 2.74 -17.89
N LYS A 92 6.46 1.86 -18.22
CA LYS A 92 6.31 0.87 -19.29
C LYS A 92 6.16 -0.53 -18.69
N LEU A 93 5.30 -1.36 -19.30
CA LEU A 93 5.13 -2.77 -18.95
C LEU A 93 6.47 -3.52 -18.95
N ALA A 94 7.31 -3.26 -19.95
CA ALA A 94 8.64 -3.88 -20.06
C ALA A 94 9.53 -3.62 -18.82
N ASP A 95 9.42 -2.45 -18.19
CA ASP A 95 10.19 -2.15 -16.97
C ASP A 95 9.68 -2.96 -15.77
N VAL A 96 8.37 -3.21 -15.70
CA VAL A 96 7.74 -4.06 -14.68
C VAL A 96 8.11 -5.51 -14.90
N ILE A 97 8.04 -6.01 -16.13
CA ILE A 97 8.48 -7.37 -16.47
C ILE A 97 9.96 -7.54 -16.11
N ARG A 98 10.82 -6.57 -16.41
CA ARG A 98 12.23 -6.60 -16.01
C ARG A 98 12.39 -6.62 -14.49
N TYR A 99 11.62 -5.82 -13.75
CA TYR A 99 11.61 -5.86 -12.29
C TYR A 99 11.24 -7.26 -11.77
N MET A 100 10.20 -7.88 -12.33
CA MET A 100 9.75 -9.21 -11.93
C MET A 100 10.76 -10.31 -12.28
N ARG A 101 11.45 -10.21 -13.42
CA ARG A 101 12.57 -11.11 -13.76
C ARG A 101 13.71 -11.01 -12.75
N ASN A 102 14.04 -9.79 -12.32
CA ASN A 102 15.05 -9.58 -11.28
C ASN A 102 14.65 -10.14 -9.90
N THR A 103 13.37 -10.43 -9.69
CA THR A 103 12.85 -11.10 -8.48
C THR A 103 12.58 -12.60 -8.68
N GLY A 104 13.04 -13.17 -9.80
CA GLY A 104 12.97 -14.60 -10.09
C GLY A 104 11.67 -15.07 -10.74
N TYR A 105 10.92 -14.16 -11.39
CA TYR A 105 9.73 -14.52 -12.16
C TYR A 105 10.01 -14.63 -13.66
N GLU A 106 9.35 -15.56 -14.31
CA GLU A 106 9.42 -15.84 -15.75
C GLU A 106 8.06 -15.60 -16.40
N LEU A 107 8.04 -15.23 -17.69
CA LEU A 107 6.77 -15.04 -18.40
C LEU A 107 6.04 -16.38 -18.52
N LEU A 108 4.78 -16.38 -18.10
CA LEU A 108 3.89 -17.51 -18.33
C LEU A 108 3.26 -17.30 -19.70
N GLN A 109 3.63 -18.13 -20.68
CA GLN A 109 3.07 -18.10 -22.04
C GLN A 109 1.63 -18.61 -22.06
#